data_AF-A0A4Y2IH44-F1
#
_entry.id   AF-A0A4Y2IH44-F1
#
_cell.length_a   1.000
_cell.length_b   1.000
_cell.length_c   1.000
_cell.angle_alpha   90.00
_cell.angle_beta   90.00
_cell.angle_gamma   90.00
#
_symmetry.space_group_name_H-M   'P 1'
#
loop_
_entity.id
_entity.type
_entity.pdbx_description
1 polymer ?
#
loop_
_entity_poly.entity_id
_entity_poly.type
_entity_poly.pdbx_seq_one_letter_code
_entity_poly.pdbx_strand_id
1 'polypeptide(L)'
;MQVLNPRCELKHLQELFLKKWQNLWDNGNTGRSVHKVLKTVNLKPVFWTREEILFVTGHDPFPSFLNRFHFSDIDSCACGEVGDPIHYATSCPLTLSWHIRKPSTSLESLWYQRVLEN
;
A
#
# COMPACT_ATOMS: atom_id res chain seq x y z
N MET A 1 -41.33 15.06 -17.65
CA MET A 1 -40.14 14.72 -16.84
C MET A 1 -40.19 13.23 -16.52
N GLN A 2 -39.28 12.42 -17.07
CA GLN A 2 -39.15 11.03 -16.65
C GLN A 2 -38.43 11.02 -15.29
N VAL A 3 -39.12 10.58 -14.25
CA VAL A 3 -38.53 10.36 -12.94
C VAL A 3 -37.82 9.01 -12.99
N LEU A 4 -36.49 9.04 -13.09
CA LEU A 4 -35.68 7.83 -13.00
C LEU A 4 -35.82 7.22 -11.60
N ASN A 5 -35.81 5.88 -11.53
CA ASN A 5 -35.94 5.14 -10.28
C ASN A 5 -34.77 5.51 -9.32
N PRO A 6 -35.03 5.89 -8.05
CA PRO A 6 -34.00 6.30 -7.10
C PRO A 6 -32.84 5.30 -6.92
N ARG A 7 -33.10 4.01 -7.12
CA ARG A 7 -32.08 2.95 -7.06
C ARG A 7 -31.13 2.97 -8.28
N CYS A 8 -31.61 3.43 -9.44
CA CYS A 8 -30.79 3.62 -10.64
C CYS A 8 -29.91 4.86 -10.50
N GLU A 9 -30.43 5.94 -9.92
CA GLU A 9 -29.68 7.17 -9.62
C GLU A 9 -28.49 6.91 -8.69
N LEU A 10 -28.71 6.15 -7.61
CA LEU A 10 -27.62 5.81 -6.68
C LEU A 10 -26.51 5.00 -7.35
N LYS A 11 -26.86 4.03 -8.19
CA LYS A 11 -25.89 3.22 -8.94
C LYS A 11 -25.09 4.08 -9.92
N HIS A 12 -25.77 4.97 -10.64
CA HIS A 12 -25.13 5.87 -11.60
C HIS A 12 -24.13 6.82 -10.91
N LEU A 13 -24.53 7.39 -9.77
CA LEU A 13 -23.64 8.22 -8.97
C LEU A 13 -22.42 7.43 -8.46
N GLN A 14 -22.61 6.20 -7.97
CA GLN A 14 -21.50 5.34 -7.53
C GLN A 14 -20.49 5.07 -8.66
N GLU A 15 -20.97 4.79 -9.88
CA GLU A 15 -20.11 4.59 -11.06
C GLU A 15 -19.31 5.86 -11.40
N LEU A 16 -19.95 7.03 -11.37
CA LEU A 16 -19.28 8.31 -11.60
C LEU A 16 -18.21 8.60 -10.55
N PHE A 17 -18.51 8.35 -9.27
CA PHE A 17 -17.56 8.52 -8.18
C PHE A 17 -16.37 7.57 -8.31
N LEU A 18 -16.60 6.29 -8.58
CA LEU A 18 -15.54 5.31 -8.77
C LEU A 18 -14.65 5.67 -9.96
N LYS A 19 -15.23 6.11 -11.09
CA LYS A 19 -14.47 6.55 -12.26
C LYS A 19 -13.59 7.77 -11.95
N LYS A 20 -14.14 8.76 -11.23
CA LYS A 20 -13.38 9.94 -10.81
C LYS A 20 -12.27 9.58 -9.84
N TRP A 21 -12.56 8.70 -8.86
CA TRP A 21 -11.56 8.25 -7.90
C TRP A 21 -10.44 7.44 -8.57
N GLN A 22 -10.78 6.53 -9.49
CA GLN A 22 -9.79 5.79 -10.26
C GLN A 22 -8.85 6.74 -11.04
N ASN A 23 -9.41 7.77 -11.69
CA ASN A 23 -8.59 8.75 -12.40
C ASN A 23 -7.61 9.50 -11.48
N LEU A 24 -8.07 9.91 -10.29
CA LEU A 24 -7.19 10.52 -9.28
C LEU A 24 -6.15 9.52 -8.76
N TRP A 25 -6.52 8.26 -8.64
CA TRP A 25 -5.65 7.20 -8.16
C TRP A 25 -4.52 6.88 -9.13
N ASP A 26 -4.81 6.85 -10.43
CA ASP A 26 -3.82 6.57 -11.48
C ASP A 26 -2.87 7.74 -11.72
N ASN A 27 -3.37 8.98 -11.64
CA ASN A 27 -2.58 10.18 -11.94
C ASN A 27 -1.99 10.87 -10.70
N GLY A 28 -2.35 10.42 -9.49
CA GLY A 28 -1.86 10.97 -8.24
C GLY A 28 -0.39 10.61 -7.97
N ASN A 29 0.32 11.46 -7.22
CA ASN A 29 1.72 11.21 -6.85
C ASN A 29 1.89 10.65 -5.43
N THR A 30 0.81 10.54 -4.65
CA THR A 30 0.80 9.99 -3.28
C THR A 30 0.36 8.52 -3.28
N GLY A 31 0.76 7.76 -2.26
CA GLY A 31 0.36 6.35 -2.11
C GLY A 31 0.86 5.43 -3.23
N ARG A 32 1.98 5.76 -3.89
CA ARG A 32 2.48 5.01 -5.06
C ARG A 32 2.92 3.59 -4.71
N SER A 33 3.39 3.35 -3.48
CA SER A 33 3.68 2.00 -2.98
C SER A 33 2.41 1.13 -2.96
N VAL A 34 1.30 1.68 -2.46
CA VAL A 34 -0.01 1.02 -2.45
C VAL A 34 -0.54 0.84 -3.88
N HIS A 35 -0.35 1.81 -4.78
CA HIS A 35 -0.76 1.71 -6.19
C HIS A 35 -0.05 0.57 -6.95
N LYS A 36 1.22 0.27 -6.63
CA LYS A 36 1.94 -0.89 -7.20
C LYS A 36 1.17 -2.19 -7.01
N VAL A 37 0.43 -2.31 -5.91
CA VAL A 37 -0.37 -3.49 -5.56
C VAL A 37 -1.84 -3.30 -5.99
N LEU A 38 -2.51 -2.30 -5.44
CA LEU A 38 -3.92 -2.01 -5.69
C LEU A 38 -4.03 -1.00 -6.81
N LYS A 39 -4.00 -1.49 -8.06
CA LYS A 39 -4.13 -0.63 -9.25
C LYS A 39 -5.56 -0.10 -9.44
N THR A 40 -6.56 -0.81 -8.91
CA THR A 40 -7.97 -0.49 -9.12
C THR A 40 -8.65 -0.14 -7.80
N VAL A 41 -9.26 1.05 -7.76
CA VAL A 41 -10.10 1.46 -6.63
C VAL A 41 -11.40 0.68 -6.65
N ASN A 42 -11.81 0.17 -5.50
CA ASN A 42 -13.08 -0.51 -5.35
C ASN A 42 -13.56 -0.37 -3.90
N LEU A 43 -14.84 -0.65 -3.66
CA LEU A 43 -15.45 -0.55 -2.34
C LEU A 43 -15.32 -1.85 -1.52
N LYS A 44 -14.74 -2.91 -2.09
CA LYS A 44 -14.55 -4.15 -1.36
C LYS A 44 -13.37 -3.94 -0.39
N PRO A 45 -13.54 -4.28 0.89
CA PRO A 45 -12.40 -4.25 1.80
C PRO A 45 -11.37 -5.27 1.35
N VAL A 46 -10.10 -4.96 1.59
CA VAL A 46 -8.99 -5.89 1.41
C VAL A 46 -8.59 -6.38 2.79
N PHE A 47 -8.47 -7.70 2.96
CA PHE A 47 -8.19 -8.32 4.25
C PHE A 47 -6.69 -8.56 4.41
N TRP A 48 -5.93 -7.48 4.56
CA TRP A 48 -4.51 -7.55 4.86
C TRP A 48 -4.27 -7.67 6.36
N THR A 49 -3.25 -8.44 6.72
CA THR A 49 -2.65 -8.44 8.05
C THR A 49 -2.07 -7.07 8.39
N ARG A 50 -1.81 -6.84 9.68
CA ARG A 50 -1.18 -5.59 10.12
C ARG A 50 0.17 -5.39 9.44
N GLU A 51 0.97 -6.45 9.34
CA GLU A 51 2.31 -6.46 8.78
C GLU A 51 2.30 -6.11 7.29
N GLU A 52 1.37 -6.68 6.52
CA GLU A 52 1.17 -6.35 5.10
C GLU A 52 0.76 -4.89 4.90
N ILE A 53 -0.13 -4.36 5.75
CA ILE A 53 -0.53 -2.95 5.71
C ILE A 53 0.68 -2.06 5.93
N LEU A 54 1.46 -2.29 6.99
CA LEU A 54 2.64 -1.50 7.32
C LEU A 54 3.69 -1.56 6.20
N PHE A 55 3.91 -2.77 5.67
CA PHE A 55 4.83 -2.99 4.57
C PHE A 55 4.46 -2.21 3.31
N VAL A 56 3.21 -2.31 2.85
CA VAL A 56 2.76 -1.74 1.56
C VAL A 56 2.54 -0.24 1.63
N THR A 57 2.05 0.24 2.77
CA THR A 57 1.88 1.67 2.99
C THR A 57 3.23 2.34 3.26
N GLY A 58 4.21 1.61 3.81
CA GLY A 58 5.45 2.18 4.33
C GLY A 58 5.22 3.15 5.48
N HIS A 59 4.00 3.13 6.06
CA HIS A 59 3.54 4.01 7.11
C HIS A 59 3.60 3.24 8.44
N ASP A 60 4.75 3.32 9.12
CA ASP A 60 5.02 2.79 10.46
C ASP A 60 6.14 3.67 11.08
N PRO A 61 6.61 3.49 12.34
CA PRO A 61 7.79 4.16 12.85
C PRO A 61 9.06 3.54 12.25
N PHE A 62 9.03 3.22 10.95
CA PHE A 62 10.21 2.84 10.20
C PHE A 62 11.18 4.02 10.22
N PRO A 63 12.43 3.83 10.66
CA PRO A 63 13.42 4.91 10.70
C PRO A 63 13.54 5.67 9.39
N SER A 64 13.52 4.97 8.24
CA SER A 64 13.52 5.59 6.91
C SER A 64 12.32 6.52 6.65
N PHE A 65 11.12 6.15 7.12
CA PHE A 65 9.92 6.98 7.00
C PHE A 65 10.04 8.22 7.89
N LEU A 66 10.41 8.03 9.15
CA LEU A 66 10.59 9.13 10.10
C LEU A 66 11.65 10.13 9.62
N ASN A 67 12.77 9.63 9.07
CA ASN A 67 13.81 10.46 8.49
C ASN A 67 13.34 11.26 7.28
N ARG A 68 12.63 10.62 6.35
CA ARG A 68 12.05 11.28 5.18
C ARG A 68 11.13 12.46 5.52
N PHE A 69 10.41 12.36 6.64
CA PHE A 69 9.50 13.43 7.10
C PHE A 69 10.11 14.32 8.19
N HIS A 70 11.42 14.21 8.43
CA HIS A 70 12.15 15.03 9.40
C HIS A 70 11.65 14.88 10.85
N PHE A 71 11.09 13.71 11.18
CA PHE A 71 10.77 13.34 12.57
C PHE A 71 11.93 12.65 13.29
N SER A 72 12.98 12.24 12.56
CA SER A 72 14.21 11.64 13.08
C SER A 72 15.40 12.00 12.18
N ASP A 73 16.59 12.15 12.74
CA ASP A 73 17.83 12.37 11.97
C ASP A 73 18.47 11.06 11.49
N ILE A 74 17.94 9.91 11.92
CA ILE A 74 18.51 8.58 11.66
C ILE A 74 17.49 7.74 10.87
N ASP A 75 17.96 7.14 9.77
CA ASP A 75 17.19 6.24 8.91
C ASP A 75 17.50 4.75 9.14
N SER A 76 18.40 4.44 10.06
CA SER A 76 18.84 3.07 10.34
C SER A 76 17.97 2.34 11.37
N CYS A 77 17.82 1.04 11.15
CA CYS A 77 17.27 0.06 12.07
C CYS A 77 18.22 -0.18 13.25
N ALA A 78 17.69 -0.60 14.40
CA ALA A 78 18.48 -0.98 15.57
C ALA A 78 19.46 -2.14 15.31
N CYS A 79 19.27 -2.91 14.22
CA CYS A 79 20.22 -3.94 13.79
C CYS A 79 21.35 -3.41 12.89
N GLY A 80 21.39 -2.11 12.59
CA GLY A 80 22.46 -1.44 11.83
C GLY A 80 22.21 -1.25 10.33
N GLU A 81 21.20 -1.89 9.75
CA GLU A 81 20.81 -1.72 8.34
C GLU A 81 19.85 -0.54 8.15
N VAL A 82 19.53 -0.16 6.91
CA VAL A 82 18.50 0.85 6.63
C VAL A 82 17.14 0.35 7.14
N GLY A 83 16.48 1.18 7.94
CA GLY A 83 15.18 0.88 8.55
C GLY A 83 14.03 1.10 7.58
N ASP A 84 14.06 0.46 6.41
CA ASP A 84 13.00 0.51 5.41
C ASP A 84 11.99 -0.65 5.55
N PRO A 85 10.77 -0.52 4.99
CA PRO A 85 9.77 -1.57 5.11
C PRO A 85 10.22 -2.92 4.52
N ILE A 86 11.04 -2.93 3.47
CA ILE A 86 11.52 -4.17 2.82
C ILE A 86 12.48 -4.91 3.76
N HIS A 87 13.39 -4.18 4.43
CA HIS A 87 14.27 -4.74 5.43
C HIS A 87 13.47 -5.43 6.55
N TYR A 88 12.49 -4.73 7.13
CA TYR A 88 11.64 -5.28 8.19
C TYR A 88 10.82 -6.50 7.73
N ALA A 89 10.31 -6.47 6.50
CA ALA A 89 9.49 -7.55 5.95
C ALA A 89 10.30 -8.76 5.47
N THR A 90 11.62 -8.67 5.27
CA THR A 90 12.35 -9.75 4.56
C THR A 90 13.68 -10.18 5.21
N SER A 91 14.30 -9.35 6.06
CA SER A 91 15.64 -9.66 6.57
C SER A 91 15.94 -9.18 7.99
N CYS A 92 15.14 -8.30 8.58
CA CYS A 92 15.42 -7.77 9.91
C CYS A 92 15.36 -8.87 10.98
N PRO A 93 16.43 -9.08 11.76
CA PRO A 93 16.44 -10.06 12.85
C PRO A 93 15.43 -9.76 13.97
N LEU A 94 14.95 -8.52 14.07
CA LEU A 94 13.99 -8.10 15.10
C LEU A 94 12.54 -8.42 14.72
N THR A 95 12.27 -8.74 13.46
CA THR A 95 10.92 -9.01 12.94
C THR A 95 10.84 -10.32 12.17
N LEU A 96 11.51 -11.37 12.67
CA LEU A 96 11.50 -12.72 12.07
C LEU A 96 10.09 -13.24 11.79
N SER A 97 9.12 -12.93 12.66
CA SER A 97 7.72 -13.33 12.49
C SER A 97 7.01 -12.66 11.31
N TRP A 98 7.56 -11.56 10.79
CA TRP A 98 7.02 -10.81 9.65
C TRP A 98 7.67 -11.23 8.34
N HIS A 99 8.61 -12.18 8.36
CA HIS A 99 9.43 -12.49 7.19
C HIS A 99 8.61 -13.09 6.06
N ILE A 100 8.49 -12.29 5.01
CA ILE A 100 8.02 -12.67 3.70
C ILE A 100 9.24 -12.95 2.84
N ARG A 101 9.17 -13.96 1.97
CA ARG A 101 10.28 -14.35 1.10
C ARG A 101 10.78 -13.14 0.31
N LYS A 102 12.05 -12.76 0.45
CA LYS A 102 12.63 -11.58 -0.21
C LYS A 102 12.43 -11.58 -1.74
N PRO A 103 12.02 -10.46 -2.36
CA PRO A 103 11.94 -10.37 -3.82
C PRO A 103 13.32 -10.40 -4.47
N SER A 104 13.41 -10.90 -5.70
CA SER A 104 14.52 -10.51 -6.58
C SER A 104 14.27 -9.09 -7.08
N THR A 105 15.33 -8.31 -7.26
CA THR A 105 15.24 -6.91 -7.74
C THR A 105 14.50 -6.79 -9.07
N SER A 106 14.58 -7.80 -9.94
CA SER A 106 13.89 -7.86 -11.23
C SER A 106 12.39 -8.18 -11.14
N LEU A 107 11.89 -8.66 -10.00
CA LEU A 107 10.50 -9.13 -9.83
C LEU A 107 9.75 -8.41 -8.70
N GLU A 108 10.27 -7.29 -8.21
CA GLU A 108 9.70 -6.54 -7.09
C GLU A 108 8.19 -6.29 -7.29
N SER A 109 7.80 -5.76 -8.45
CA SER A 109 6.39 -5.47 -8.78
C SER A 109 5.48 -6.70 -8.73
N LEU A 110 5.95 -7.85 -9.22
CA LEU A 110 5.20 -9.11 -9.23
C LEU A 110 5.13 -9.72 -7.84
N TRP A 111 6.17 -9.54 -7.04
CA TRP A 111 6.20 -9.99 -5.67
C TRP A 111 5.21 -9.21 -4.80
N TYR A 112 5.16 -7.88 -4.93
CA TYR A 112 4.15 -7.05 -4.26
C TYR A 112 2.72 -7.51 -4.55
N GLN A 113 2.44 -7.98 -5.77
CA GLN A 113 1.14 -8.55 -6.12
C GLN A 113 0.90 -9.89 -5.41
N ARG A 114 1.86 -10.81 -5.46
CA ARG A 114 1.72 -12.16 -4.87
C ARG A 114 1.64 -12.17 -3.36
N VAL A 115 2.36 -11.27 -2.67
CA VAL A 115 2.30 -11.16 -1.21
C VAL A 115 0.88 -10.87 -0.73
N LEU A 116 0.09 -10.17 -1.56
CA LEU A 116 -1.23 -9.67 -1.18
C LEU A 116 -2.38 -10.38 -1.89
N GLU A 117 -2.08 -11.47 -2.61
CA GLU A 117 -3.03 -12.38 -3.25
C GLU A 117 -3.40 -13.58 -2.34
N ASN A 118 -3.15 -13.49 -1.03
CA ASN A 118 -3.59 -14.49 -0.03
C ASN A 118 -5.09 -14.80 -0.11
#